data_AF-A0A0M8V878-F1
#
_entry.id   AF-A0A0M8V878-F1
#
_cell.length_a   1.000
_cell.length_b   1.000
_cell.length_c   1.000
_cell.angle_alpha   90.00
_cell.angle_beta   90.00
_cell.angle_gamma   90.00
#
_symmetry.space_group_name_H-M   'P 1'
#
loop_
_entity.id
_entity.type
_entity.pdbx_description
1 polymer ?
#
loop_
_entity_poly.entity_id
_entity_poly.type
_entity_poly.pdbx_seq_one_letter_code
_entity_poly.pdbx_strand_id
1 'polypeptide(L)'
;MNIDEEDDPRETVSVRGLRNRERRVSVLGTGAELGHRVTGGPHEVPGVAWLGAPAAGDADAGEYATVLAVELDGEPDLYRGTGRS
;
A
#
# COMPACT_ATOMS: atom_id res chain seq x y z
N MET A 1 19.95 15.33 -20.92
CA MET A 1 18.59 15.37 -20.35
C MET A 1 18.33 13.96 -19.90
N ASN A 2 18.59 13.68 -18.62
CA ASN A 2 18.36 12.35 -18.04
C ASN A 2 16.94 12.36 -17.52
N ILE A 3 16.05 11.70 -18.24
CA ILE A 3 14.73 11.28 -17.76
C ILE A 3 14.92 9.82 -17.30
N ASP A 4 14.03 9.33 -16.45
CA ASP A 4 14.05 8.03 -15.76
C ASP A 4 14.63 8.08 -14.33
N GLU A 5 14.06 8.96 -13.51
CA GLU A 5 13.83 8.62 -12.09
C GLU A 5 12.44 7.95 -12.06
N GLU A 6 12.41 6.63 -12.31
CA GLU A 6 11.20 5.82 -12.17
C GLU A 6 10.77 5.91 -10.70
N ASP A 7 9.51 6.28 -10.43
CA ASP A 7 8.93 6.35 -9.08
C ASP A 7 8.62 4.92 -8.59
N ASP A 8 9.65 4.08 -8.63
CA ASP A 8 9.60 2.72 -8.15
C ASP A 8 9.49 2.80 -6.61
N PRO A 9 8.45 2.22 -5.99
CA PRO A 9 8.24 2.34 -4.56
C PRO A 9 9.49 1.86 -3.80
N ARG A 10 10.12 2.79 -3.09
CA ARG A 10 11.31 2.55 -2.26
C ARG A 10 10.91 1.68 -1.06
N GLU A 11 10.96 0.36 -1.26
CA GLU A 11 10.64 -0.72 -0.32
C GLU A 11 9.18 -0.84 0.16
N THR A 12 8.43 0.26 0.34
CA THR A 12 7.06 0.22 0.85
C THR A 12 6.13 1.29 0.27
N VAL A 13 4.84 0.96 0.17
CA VAL A 13 3.73 1.87 -0.18
C VAL A 13 2.92 2.18 1.09
N SER A 14 2.72 3.46 1.41
CA SER A 14 1.93 3.86 2.57
C SER A 14 0.48 4.17 2.20
N VAL A 15 -0.49 3.60 2.92
CA VAL A 15 -1.91 3.93 2.82
C VAL A 15 -2.38 4.58 4.13
N ARG A 16 -2.96 5.77 4.03
CA ARG A 16 -3.48 6.54 5.17
C ARG A 16 -4.99 6.57 5.15
N GLY A 17 -5.58 6.63 6.34
CA GLY A 17 -7.03 6.78 6.49
C GLY A 17 -7.81 5.48 6.36
N LEU A 18 -7.15 4.34 6.10
CA LEU A 18 -7.82 3.04 6.07
C LEU A 18 -8.17 2.60 7.49
N ARG A 19 -9.45 2.36 7.76
CA ARG A 19 -9.93 1.85 9.06
C ARG A 19 -10.09 0.34 9.08
N ASN A 20 -10.28 -0.27 7.92
CA ASN A 20 -10.33 -1.71 7.80
C ASN A 20 -8.99 -2.34 8.22
N ARG A 21 -9.07 -3.58 8.68
CA ARG A 21 -7.91 -4.46 8.77
C ARG A 21 -7.63 -5.05 7.39
N GLU A 22 -6.38 -4.98 6.94
CA GLU A 22 -5.92 -5.66 5.73
C GLU A 22 -5.73 -7.15 6.04
N ARG A 23 -6.36 -7.99 5.24
CA ARG A 23 -6.24 -9.45 5.31
C ARG A 23 -5.10 -9.96 4.45
N ARG A 24 -4.93 -9.38 3.26
CA ARG A 24 -3.93 -9.78 2.28
C ARG A 24 -3.53 -8.62 1.39
N VAL A 25 -2.26 -8.58 1.01
CA VAL A 25 -1.72 -7.67 0.01
C VAL A 25 -1.01 -8.51 -1.04
N SER A 26 -1.28 -8.26 -2.32
CA SER A 26 -0.60 -8.97 -3.40
C SER A 26 -0.45 -8.12 -4.66
N VAL A 27 0.54 -8.42 -5.48
CA VAL A 27 0.63 -7.87 -6.85
C VAL A 27 -0.51 -8.43 -7.68
N LEU A 28 -1.36 -7.56 -8.24
CA LEU A 28 -2.58 -8.00 -8.95
C LEU A 28 -2.26 -8.84 -10.19
N GLY A 29 -1.20 -8.51 -10.91
CA GLY A 29 -0.80 -9.21 -12.14
C GLY A 29 -0.35 -10.65 -11.91
N THR A 30 0.21 -10.97 -10.74
CA THR A 30 0.88 -12.25 -10.48
C THR A 30 0.38 -13.01 -9.27
N GLY A 31 -0.35 -12.34 -8.38
CA GLY A 31 -0.82 -12.90 -7.11
C GLY A 31 0.28 -13.05 -6.05
N ALA A 32 1.51 -12.58 -6.31
CA ALA A 32 2.60 -12.61 -5.35
C ALA A 32 2.22 -11.83 -4.08
N GLU A 33 2.27 -12.49 -2.92
CA GLU A 33 1.90 -11.88 -1.64
C GLU A 33 3.02 -10.98 -1.11
N LEU A 34 2.61 -9.86 -0.53
CA LEU A 34 3.50 -8.87 0.06
C LEU A 34 3.18 -8.76 1.55
N GLY A 35 4.22 -8.54 2.35
CA GLY A 35 4.04 -8.25 3.77
C GLY A 35 3.40 -6.89 3.99
N HIS A 36 2.64 -6.75 5.09
CA HIS A 36 2.08 -5.48 5.51
C HIS A 36 2.13 -5.29 7.02
N ARG A 37 2.16 -4.04 7.45
CA ARG A 37 2.10 -3.67 8.88
C ARG A 37 1.38 -2.34 9.06
N VAL A 38 0.76 -2.15 10.22
CA VAL A 38 0.16 -0.88 10.62
C VAL A 38 1.00 -0.25 11.72
N THR A 39 1.25 1.06 11.63
CA THR A 39 1.94 1.83 12.67
C THR A 39 1.13 3.05 13.09
N GLY A 40 1.15 3.36 14.39
CA GLY A 40 0.46 4.53 14.94
C GLY A 40 -1.05 4.32 15.08
N GLY A 41 -1.80 5.41 15.02
CA GLY A 41 -3.26 5.41 15.18
C GLY A 41 -3.74 5.66 16.61
N PRO A 42 -3.39 6.79 17.24
CA PRO A 42 -3.93 7.12 18.55
C PRO A 42 -5.44 7.42 18.45
N HIS A 43 -6.20 6.84 19.38
CA HIS A 43 -7.64 7.07 19.52
C HIS A 43 -8.45 6.77 18.24
N GLU A 44 -9.13 7.78 17.71
CA GLU A 44 -10.10 7.69 16.61
C GLU A 44 -9.47 7.88 15.22
N VAL A 45 -8.18 8.22 15.17
CA VAL A 45 -7.44 8.40 13.91
C VAL A 45 -6.77 7.06 13.55
N PRO A 46 -7.05 6.47 12.37
CA PRO A 46 -6.38 5.25 11.96
C PRO A 46 -4.88 5.46 11.81
N GLY A 47 -4.12 4.38 12.02
CA GLY A 47 -2.69 4.36 11.75
C GLY A 47 -2.37 4.47 10.26
N VAL A 48 -1.08 4.35 9.95
CA VAL A 48 -0.59 4.23 8.57
C VAL A 48 -0.34 2.76 8.29
N ALA A 49 -0.97 2.27 7.22
CA ALA A 49 -0.69 0.96 6.67
C ALA A 49 0.54 1.05 5.75
N TRP A 50 1.51 0.19 5.98
CA TRP A 50 2.71 0.04 5.16
C TRP A 50 2.62 -1.28 4.44
N LEU A 51 2.50 -1.21 3.13
CA LEU A 51 2.46 -2.35 2.22
C LEU A 51 3.85 -2.55 1.64
N GLY A 52 4.33 -3.78 1.53
CA GLY A 52 5.56 -4.06 0.80
C GLY A 52 5.45 -3.61 -0.66
N ALA A 53 6.59 -3.32 -1.28
CA ALA A 53 6.73 -3.22 -2.72
C ALA A 53 7.27 -4.54 -3.30
N PRO A 54 6.98 -4.87 -4.57
CA PRO A 54 7.74 -5.90 -5.28
C PRO A 54 9.22 -5.53 -5.34
N ALA A 55 10.11 -6.50 -5.49
CA ALA A 55 11.54 -6.23 -5.58
C ALA A 55 11.86 -5.56 -6.93
N ALA A 56 12.78 -4.60 -6.94
CA ALA A 56 13.27 -3.99 -8.17
C ALA A 56 13.85 -5.08 -9.10
N GLY A 57 13.30 -5.22 -10.30
CA GLY A 57 13.67 -6.26 -11.26
C GLY A 57 12.83 -7.54 -11.22
N ASP A 58 11.79 -7.61 -10.38
CA ASP A 58 10.70 -8.56 -10.62
C ASP A 58 10.07 -8.21 -11.97
N ALA A 59 10.26 -9.06 -12.97
CA ALA A 59 9.66 -8.93 -14.31
C ALA A 59 8.12 -8.90 -14.29
N ASP A 60 7.57 -9.17 -13.11
CA ASP A 60 6.17 -9.24 -12.73
C ASP A 60 5.61 -7.90 -12.19
N ALA A 61 6.49 -6.94 -11.85
CA ALA A 61 6.14 -5.54 -11.68
C ALA A 61 5.88 -4.98 -13.09
N GLY A 62 4.63 -4.62 -13.39
CA GLY A 62 4.21 -4.32 -14.75
C GLY A 62 5.04 -3.20 -15.39
N GLU A 63 5.34 -3.33 -16.69
CA GLU A 63 6.19 -2.44 -17.51
C GLU A 63 5.92 -0.94 -17.32
N TYR A 64 4.68 -0.56 -16.98
CA TYR A 64 4.27 0.83 -16.81
C TYR A 64 3.84 1.19 -15.38
N ALA A 65 3.40 0.20 -14.62
CA ALA A 65 2.87 0.37 -13.28
C ALA A 65 2.69 -0.98 -12.59
N THR A 66 2.93 -0.98 -11.27
CA THR A 66 2.55 -2.09 -10.39
C THR A 66 1.21 -1.78 -9.73
N VAL A 67 0.26 -2.72 -9.83
CA VAL A 67 -1.05 -2.63 -9.14
C VAL A 67 -1.05 -3.59 -7.97
N LEU A 68 -1.39 -3.09 -6.78
CA LEU A 68 -1.56 -3.91 -5.57
C LEU A 68 -3.04 -4.16 -5.30
N ALA A 69 -3.40 -5.43 -5.13
CA ALA A 69 -4.66 -5.84 -4.57
C ALA A 69 -4.54 -5.85 -3.04
N VAL A 70 -5.45 -5.14 -2.36
CA VAL A 70 -5.55 -5.12 -0.90
C VAL A 70 -6.90 -5.67 -0.49
N GLU A 71 -6.91 -6.85 0.11
CA GLU A 71 -8.13 -7.48 0.61
C GLU A 71 -8.43 -6.95 2.01
N LEU A 72 -9.63 -6.39 2.18
CA LEU A 72 -10.07 -5.77 3.42
C LEU A 72 -11.03 -6.68 4.18
N ASP A 73 -11.00 -6.57 5.51
CA ASP A 73 -12.06 -7.12 6.34
C ASP A 73 -13.31 -6.25 6.23
N GLY A 74 -14.25 -6.69 5.38
CA GLY A 74 -15.52 -6.01 5.11
C GLY A 74 -15.46 -4.98 3.98
N GLU A 75 -16.51 -4.17 3.89
CA GLU A 75 -16.59 -3.06 2.92
C GLU A 75 -15.58 -1.95 3.27
N PRO A 76 -15.03 -1.22 2.28
CA PRO A 76 -14.08 -0.14 2.52
C PRO A 76 -14.63 0.95 3.47
N ASP A 77 -13.97 1.12 4.61
CA ASP A 77 -14.20 2.17 5.60
C ASP A 77 -12.98 3.08 5.69
N LEU A 78 -13.19 4.35 5.36
CA LEU A 78 -12.16 5.37 5.30
C LEU A 78 -12.44 6.43 6.35
N TYR A 79 -11.41 6.80 7.09
CA TYR A 79 -11.41 7.96 7.96
C TYR A 79 -11.55 9.24 7.14
N ARG A 80 -12.63 9.99 7.41
CA ARG A 80 -12.97 11.27 6.76
C ARG A 80 -12.87 12.47 7.70
N GLY A 81 -12.33 12.29 8.91
CA GLY A 81 -12.17 13.38 9.87
C GLY A 81 -11.09 14.37 9.42
N THR A 82 -11.09 15.56 10.02
CA THR A 82 -10.02 16.52 9.81
C THR A 82 -8.74 15.98 10.45
N GLY A 83 -7.68 15.83 9.66
CA GLY A 83 -6.35 15.53 10.21
C GLY A 83 -5.96 16.65 11.17
N ARG A 84 -5.45 16.31 12.36
CA ARG A 84 -4.84 17.31 13.23
C ARG A 84 -3.43 17.57 12.72
N SER A 85 -3.17 18.78 12.26
CA SER A 85 -1.84 19.31 11.94
C SER A 85 -1.16 19.86 13.19
#